data_AF-A0A9E2AFN8-F1
#
_entry.id   AF-A0A9E2AFN8-F1
#
_cell.length_a   1.000
_cell.length_b   1.000
_cell.length_c   1.000
_cell.angle_alpha   90.00
_cell.angle_beta   90.00
_cell.angle_gamma   90.00
#
_symmetry.space_group_name_H-M   'P 1'
#
loop_
_entity.id
_entity.type
_entity.pdbx_description
1 polymer ?
#
loop_
_entity_poly.entity_id
_entity_poly.type
_entity_poly.pdbx_seq_one_letter_code
_entity_poly.pdbx_strand_id
1 'polypeptide(L)'
;LQAAIDLGVIDDDTVLGSPFVDNVVMPAFFSNAVGATSVILYHYTAPDNAVNDYLISEVADNFGTFPDLFDADGMNAAIMVVEALKATGGAADADSLKAALEGMSFEGPKGTIEIRAEDHMAIQDMYVVTLLNVDDPEFKYYESVATVRPVPPCLLEGDFTSRCGSLPVGSLG
;
A
#
# COMPACT_ATOMS: atom_id res chain seq x y z
N LEU A 1 15.43 -3.42 14.58
CA LEU A 1 15.10 -2.07 15.08
C LEU A 1 15.75 -1.77 16.43
N GLN A 2 15.48 -2.56 17.48
CA GLN A 2 16.06 -2.33 18.83
C GLN A 2 17.57 -2.10 18.84
N ALA A 3 18.35 -2.94 18.17
CA ALA A 3 19.80 -2.77 18.11
C ALA A 3 20.25 -1.43 17.50
N ALA A 4 19.49 -0.84 16.56
CA ALA A 4 19.83 0.45 15.96
C ALA A 4 19.52 1.62 16.90
N ILE A 5 18.42 1.51 17.67
CA ILE A 5 18.08 2.47 18.74
C ILE A 5 19.13 2.41 19.86
N ASP A 6 19.52 1.20 20.30
CA ASP A 6 20.55 1.02 21.34
C ASP A 6 21.91 1.61 20.94
N LEU A 7 22.18 1.69 19.63
CA LEU A 7 23.39 2.26 19.06
C LEU A 7 23.26 3.77 18.75
N GLY A 8 22.12 4.40 19.02
CA GLY A 8 21.88 5.81 18.76
C GLY A 8 21.82 6.17 17.27
N VAL A 9 21.50 5.20 16.41
CA VAL A 9 21.37 5.39 14.96
C VAL A 9 20.00 5.99 14.58
N ILE A 10 19.02 5.90 15.49
CA ILE A 10 17.64 6.37 15.30
C ILE A 10 17.33 7.37 16.40
N ASP A 11 17.02 8.61 16.00
CA ASP A 11 16.52 9.72 16.81
C ASP A 11 15.15 10.20 16.29
N ASP A 12 14.59 11.24 16.89
CA ASP A 12 13.27 11.79 16.55
C ASP A 12 13.19 12.36 15.12
N ASP A 13 14.33 12.71 14.52
CA ASP A 13 14.43 13.21 13.14
C ASP A 13 14.73 12.08 12.14
N THR A 14 14.93 10.85 12.61
CA THR A 14 15.31 9.71 11.77
C THR A 14 14.09 9.12 11.06
N VAL A 15 14.06 9.26 9.73
CA VAL A 15 13.15 8.48 8.89
C VAL A 15 13.62 7.03 8.84
N LEU A 16 12.78 6.10 9.29
CA LEU A 16 13.10 4.67 9.22
C LEU A 16 13.14 4.22 7.75
N GLY A 17 14.22 3.54 7.36
CA GLY A 17 14.32 2.92 6.03
C GLY A 17 13.41 1.70 5.84
N SER A 18 12.79 1.21 6.91
CA SER A 18 11.80 0.13 6.88
C SER A 18 10.41 0.72 7.07
N PRO A 19 9.43 0.35 6.23
CA PRO A 19 8.06 0.78 6.42
C PRO A 19 7.47 0.21 7.72
N PHE A 20 6.48 0.92 8.27
CA PHE A 20 5.59 0.35 9.29
C PHE A 20 4.71 -0.76 8.70
N VAL A 21 4.24 -1.62 9.59
CA VAL A 21 3.66 -2.94 9.26
C VAL A 21 2.23 -3.04 9.78
N ASP A 22 1.70 -4.26 9.83
CA ASP A 22 0.32 -4.54 10.21
C ASP A 22 0.00 -4.11 11.65
N ASN A 23 -1.26 -3.73 11.87
CA ASN A 23 -1.74 -3.12 13.11
C ASN A 23 -1.43 -3.99 14.33
N VAL A 24 -1.54 -5.31 14.18
CA VAL A 24 -1.41 -6.27 15.29
C VAL A 24 0.04 -6.46 15.74
N VAL A 25 1.01 -6.42 14.82
CA VAL A 25 2.42 -6.66 15.16
C VAL A 25 3.21 -5.39 15.47
N MET A 26 2.65 -4.20 15.21
CA MET A 26 3.27 -2.91 15.57
C MET A 26 3.81 -2.85 17.01
N PRO A 27 3.07 -3.29 18.05
CA PRO A 27 3.57 -3.25 19.42
C PRO A 27 4.82 -4.14 19.63
N ALA A 28 4.89 -5.27 18.92
CA ALA A 28 5.99 -6.21 19.05
C ALA A 28 7.28 -5.72 18.37
N PHE A 29 7.17 -5.03 17.24
CA PHE A 29 8.33 -4.62 16.45
C PHE A 29 8.77 -3.16 16.68
N PHE A 30 7.85 -2.28 17.08
CA PHE A 30 8.04 -0.82 17.05
C PHE A 30 7.68 -0.09 18.36
N SER A 31 7.40 -0.80 19.46
CA SER A 31 7.11 -0.16 20.76
C SER A 31 8.23 0.75 21.28
N ASN A 32 9.47 0.49 20.88
CA ASN A 32 10.65 1.28 21.20
C ASN A 32 10.92 2.41 20.19
N ALA A 33 10.11 2.55 19.15
CA ALA A 33 10.27 3.51 18.06
C ALA A 33 9.10 4.51 17.99
N VAL A 34 8.34 4.66 19.08
CA VAL A 34 7.39 5.76 19.23
C VAL A 34 8.14 7.09 19.09
N GLY A 35 7.62 7.99 18.27
CA GLY A 35 8.27 9.22 17.81
C GLY A 35 8.89 9.11 16.42
N ALA A 36 9.20 7.90 15.94
CA ALA A 36 9.82 7.72 14.64
C ALA A 36 8.84 7.98 13.49
N THR A 37 9.35 8.53 12.39
CA THR A 37 8.61 8.73 11.14
C THR A 37 9.00 7.67 10.12
N SER A 38 8.03 7.07 9.45
CA SER A 38 8.26 6.09 8.38
C SER A 38 7.15 6.10 7.35
N VAL A 39 7.34 5.34 6.28
CA VAL A 39 6.29 5.07 5.29
C VAL A 39 5.42 3.89 5.77
N ILE A 40 4.14 3.92 5.47
CA ILE A 40 3.22 2.78 5.59
C ILE A 40 2.44 2.60 4.29
N LEU A 41 2.19 1.34 3.91
CA LEU A 41 1.43 1.03 2.69
C LEU A 41 0.00 1.53 2.81
N TYR A 42 -0.66 1.25 3.93
CA TYR A 42 -2.01 1.69 4.24
C TYR A 42 -2.21 1.66 5.76
N HIS A 43 -2.89 2.68 6.26
CA HIS A 43 -3.54 2.63 7.56
C HIS A 43 -4.91 3.28 7.38
N TYR A 44 -5.96 2.72 7.97
CA TYR A 44 -7.34 3.14 7.70
C TYR A 44 -7.62 4.61 8.06
N THR A 45 -6.79 5.24 8.90
CA THR A 45 -6.91 6.67 9.25
C THR A 45 -6.19 7.63 8.29
N ALA A 46 -5.41 7.12 7.33
CA ALA A 46 -4.60 7.96 6.45
C ALA A 46 -5.34 8.45 5.19
N PRO A 47 -6.07 7.58 4.44
CA PRO A 47 -6.88 8.04 3.32
C PRO A 47 -8.17 8.73 3.76
N ASP A 48 -8.55 9.80 3.06
CA ASP A 48 -9.83 10.50 3.22
C ASP A 48 -10.65 10.37 1.92
N ASN A 49 -11.38 9.26 1.79
CA ASN A 49 -12.24 8.98 0.64
C ASN A 49 -13.35 7.97 0.98
N ALA A 50 -14.42 7.99 0.18
CA ALA A 50 -15.61 7.17 0.41
C ALA A 50 -15.36 5.65 0.29
N VAL A 51 -14.34 5.23 -0.47
CA VAL A 51 -13.99 3.81 -0.62
C VAL A 51 -13.33 3.29 0.66
N ASN A 52 -12.48 4.12 1.30
CA ASN A 52 -11.92 3.86 2.61
C ASN A 52 -13.01 3.83 3.69
N ASP A 53 -13.93 4.80 3.68
CA ASP A 53 -15.05 4.82 4.62
C ASP A 53 -15.89 3.55 4.56
N TYR A 54 -16.16 3.06 3.34
CA TYR A 54 -16.84 1.79 3.10
C TYR A 54 -16.04 0.60 3.65
N LEU A 55 -14.73 0.56 3.41
CA LEU A 55 -13.89 -0.52 3.92
C LEU A 55 -13.88 -0.54 5.46
N ILE A 56 -13.78 0.63 6.11
CA ILE A 56 -13.85 0.77 7.56
C ILE A 56 -15.18 0.23 8.08
N SER A 57 -16.31 0.63 7.50
CA SER A 57 -17.62 0.19 7.96
C SER A 57 -17.80 -1.32 7.79
N GLU A 58 -17.43 -1.88 6.63
CA GLU A 58 -17.60 -3.31 6.37
C GLU A 58 -16.72 -4.17 7.27
N VAL A 59 -15.47 -3.77 7.53
CA VAL A 59 -14.59 -4.54 8.41
C VAL A 59 -15.06 -4.47 9.86
N ALA A 60 -15.52 -3.29 10.31
CA ALA A 60 -16.08 -3.12 11.64
C ALA A 60 -17.36 -3.96 11.84
N ASP A 61 -18.29 -3.92 10.90
CA ASP A 61 -19.58 -4.60 11.01
C ASP A 61 -19.46 -6.13 10.92
N ASN A 62 -18.58 -6.63 10.05
CA ASN A 62 -18.46 -8.07 9.83
C ASN A 62 -17.46 -8.76 10.79
N PHE A 63 -16.46 -8.05 11.29
CA PHE A 63 -15.35 -8.65 12.04
C PHE A 63 -15.09 -7.99 13.40
N GLY A 64 -15.71 -6.85 13.70
CA GLY A 64 -15.52 -6.15 14.98
C GLY A 64 -14.11 -5.59 15.17
N THR A 65 -13.42 -5.25 14.07
CA THR A 65 -12.07 -4.68 14.07
C THR A 65 -11.97 -3.58 13.00
N PHE A 66 -10.81 -2.93 12.90
CA PHE A 66 -10.51 -1.95 11.87
C PHE A 66 -9.69 -2.57 10.73
N PRO A 67 -9.77 -2.01 9.49
CA PRO A 67 -8.98 -2.49 8.37
C PRO A 67 -7.48 -2.39 8.63
N ASP A 68 -6.76 -3.43 8.22
CA ASP A 68 -5.31 -3.50 8.15
C ASP A 68 -4.83 -3.25 6.70
N LEU A 69 -3.51 -3.12 6.51
CA LEU A 69 -2.90 -2.87 5.20
C LEU A 69 -3.24 -3.93 4.15
N PHE A 70 -3.46 -5.18 4.56
CA PHE A 70 -3.86 -6.25 3.66
C PHE A 70 -5.33 -6.19 3.24
N ASP A 71 -6.21 -5.56 4.03
CA ASP A 71 -7.63 -5.42 3.67
C ASP A 71 -7.79 -4.45 2.49
N ALA A 72 -6.99 -3.38 2.47
CA ALA A 72 -6.95 -2.44 1.34
C ALA A 72 -6.49 -3.13 0.05
N ASP A 73 -5.46 -3.98 0.11
CA ASP A 73 -4.99 -4.76 -1.02
C ASP A 73 -6.05 -5.78 -1.50
N GLY A 74 -6.72 -6.45 -0.56
CA GLY A 74 -7.82 -7.36 -0.86
C GLY A 74 -8.98 -6.67 -1.59
N MET A 75 -9.37 -5.48 -1.13
CA MET A 75 -10.41 -4.67 -1.79
C MET A 75 -9.98 -4.24 -3.20
N ASN A 76 -8.75 -3.76 -3.37
CA ASN A 76 -8.20 -3.39 -4.68
C ASN A 76 -8.23 -4.58 -5.66
N ALA A 77 -7.77 -5.76 -5.22
CA ALA A 77 -7.78 -6.96 -6.04
C ALA A 77 -9.22 -7.36 -6.45
N ALA A 78 -10.19 -7.25 -5.54
CA ALA A 78 -11.59 -7.53 -5.85
C ALA A 78 -12.16 -6.55 -6.89
N ILE A 79 -11.89 -5.25 -6.74
CA ILE A 79 -12.30 -4.22 -7.72
C ILE A 79 -11.68 -4.53 -9.09
N MET A 80 -10.38 -4.81 -9.16
CA MET A 80 -9.69 -5.15 -10.41
C MET A 80 -10.33 -6.32 -11.14
N VAL A 81 -10.62 -7.41 -10.44
CA VAL A 81 -11.24 -8.60 -11.04
C VAL A 81 -12.64 -8.28 -11.57
N VAL A 82 -13.45 -7.55 -10.81
CA VAL A 82 -14.81 -7.18 -11.21
C VAL A 82 -14.78 -6.24 -12.43
N GLU A 83 -13.93 -5.22 -12.41
CA GLU A 83 -13.82 -4.26 -13.53
C GLU A 83 -13.25 -4.93 -14.79
N ALA A 84 -12.28 -5.84 -14.65
CA ALA A 84 -11.77 -6.62 -15.78
C ALA A 84 -12.87 -7.47 -16.41
N LEU A 85 -13.64 -8.21 -15.60
CA LEU A 85 -14.74 -9.04 -16.09
C LEU A 85 -15.85 -8.21 -16.75
N LYS A 86 -16.13 -7.00 -16.24
CA LYS A 86 -17.06 -6.06 -16.91
C LYS A 86 -16.51 -5.64 -18.27
N ALA A 87 -15.24 -5.26 -18.35
CA ALA A 87 -14.60 -4.80 -19.58
C ALA A 87 -14.51 -5.90 -20.65
N THR A 88 -14.32 -7.17 -20.25
CA THR A 88 -14.26 -8.31 -21.16
C THR A 88 -15.62 -8.91 -21.50
N GLY A 89 -16.72 -8.38 -20.95
CA GLY A 89 -18.04 -8.98 -21.11
C GLY A 89 -18.16 -10.38 -20.48
N GLY A 90 -17.38 -10.65 -19.43
CA GLY A 90 -17.35 -11.91 -18.69
C GLY A 90 -16.35 -12.94 -19.20
N ALA A 91 -15.55 -12.62 -20.23
CA ALA A 91 -14.45 -13.49 -20.63
C ALA A 91 -13.35 -13.48 -19.55
N ALA A 92 -12.99 -14.68 -19.09
CA ALA A 92 -12.07 -14.88 -17.96
C ALA A 92 -10.79 -15.64 -18.35
N ASP A 93 -10.51 -15.78 -19.64
CA ASP A 93 -9.23 -16.31 -20.11
C ASP A 93 -8.10 -15.30 -19.88
N ALA A 94 -6.87 -15.81 -19.78
CA ALA A 94 -5.71 -15.02 -19.38
C ALA A 94 -5.42 -13.86 -20.35
N ASP A 95 -5.60 -14.06 -21.67
CA ASP A 95 -5.33 -13.03 -22.67
C ASP A 95 -6.35 -11.90 -22.59
N SER A 96 -7.64 -12.24 -22.46
CA SER A 96 -8.72 -11.25 -22.26
C SER A 96 -8.52 -10.44 -20.98
N LEU A 97 -8.25 -11.11 -19.85
CA LEU A 97 -8.06 -10.42 -18.57
C LEU A 97 -6.80 -9.56 -18.55
N LYS A 98 -5.68 -10.07 -19.11
CA LYS A 98 -4.46 -9.29 -19.25
C LYS A 98 -4.71 -8.00 -20.04
N ALA A 99 -5.36 -8.11 -21.19
CA ALA A 99 -5.67 -6.95 -22.03
C ALA A 99 -6.58 -5.93 -21.33
N ALA A 100 -7.49 -6.39 -20.46
CA ALA A 100 -8.36 -5.50 -19.69
C ALA A 100 -7.65 -4.85 -18.49
N LEU A 101 -6.70 -5.55 -17.88
CA LEU A 101 -5.96 -5.07 -16.70
C LEU A 101 -4.82 -4.11 -17.06
N GLU A 102 -4.17 -4.29 -18.22
CA GLU A 102 -3.09 -3.41 -18.67
C GLU A 102 -3.60 -1.99 -18.92
N GLY A 103 -3.13 -1.02 -18.12
CA GLY A 103 -3.58 0.38 -18.19
C GLY A 103 -4.89 0.66 -17.45
N MET A 104 -5.42 -0.32 -16.69
CA MET A 104 -6.61 -0.11 -15.87
C MET A 104 -6.36 0.96 -14.80
N SER A 105 -7.38 1.80 -14.56
CA SER A 105 -7.40 2.75 -13.45
C SER A 105 -8.76 2.69 -12.74
N PHE A 106 -8.75 2.74 -11.41
CA PHE A 106 -9.95 2.68 -10.58
C PHE A 106 -9.73 3.36 -9.22
N GLU A 107 -10.83 3.72 -8.55
CA GLU A 107 -10.80 4.26 -7.18
C GLU A 107 -10.81 3.13 -6.16
N GLY A 108 -9.78 3.06 -5.32
CA GLY A 108 -9.63 2.14 -4.21
C GLY A 108 -9.63 2.85 -2.85
N PRO A 109 -9.48 2.11 -1.73
CA PRO A 109 -9.41 2.69 -0.38
C PRO A 109 -8.22 3.65 -0.22
N LYS A 110 -7.21 3.55 -1.09
CA LYS A 110 -6.03 4.42 -1.11
C LYS A 110 -6.11 5.58 -2.11
N GLY A 111 -7.29 5.82 -2.68
CA GLY A 111 -7.48 6.71 -3.83
C GLY A 111 -7.27 5.97 -5.15
N THR A 112 -6.93 6.71 -6.21
CA THR A 112 -6.77 6.16 -7.56
C THR A 112 -5.61 5.14 -7.61
N ILE A 113 -5.92 3.92 -8.05
CA ILE A 113 -4.97 2.87 -8.37
C ILE A 113 -4.83 2.78 -9.88
N GLU A 114 -3.61 2.64 -10.38
CA GLU A 114 -3.32 2.49 -11.81
C GLU A 114 -2.46 1.26 -12.05
N ILE A 115 -2.85 0.39 -12.98
CA ILE A 115 -2.09 -0.82 -13.32
C ILE A 115 -1.22 -0.50 -14.54
N ARG A 116 0.07 -0.36 -14.29
CA ARG A 116 1.07 -0.06 -15.33
C ARG A 116 1.13 -1.20 -16.35
N ALA A 117 0.92 -0.89 -17.62
CA ALA A 117 0.79 -1.90 -18.67
C ALA A 117 2.10 -2.65 -18.95
N GLU A 118 3.25 -1.99 -18.74
CA GLU A 118 4.58 -2.49 -19.05
C GLU A 118 4.96 -3.70 -18.19
N ASP A 119 4.72 -3.63 -16.89
CA ASP A 119 5.17 -4.64 -15.91
C ASP A 119 4.13 -5.05 -14.88
N HIS A 120 2.87 -4.65 -15.09
CA HIS A 120 1.72 -4.97 -14.23
C HIS A 120 1.84 -4.46 -12.81
N MET A 121 2.67 -3.43 -12.59
CA MET A 121 2.77 -2.80 -11.28
C MET A 121 1.54 -1.95 -10.97
N ALA A 122 0.97 -2.13 -9.77
CA ALA A 122 -0.01 -1.20 -9.23
C ALA A 122 0.67 0.07 -8.70
N ILE A 123 0.44 1.18 -9.39
CA ILE A 123 0.83 2.52 -8.96
C ILE A 123 -0.27 3.04 -8.03
N GLN A 124 0.14 3.41 -6.82
CA GLN A 124 -0.76 3.74 -5.73
C GLN A 124 -0.05 4.67 -4.75
N ASP A 125 -0.84 5.40 -3.98
CA ASP A 125 -0.32 6.25 -2.93
C ASP A 125 0.26 5.40 -1.77
N MET A 126 1.22 5.96 -1.07
CA MET A 126 1.76 5.49 0.20
C MET A 126 1.76 6.66 1.18
N TYR A 127 1.74 6.36 2.47
CA TYR A 127 1.59 7.39 3.50
C TYR A 127 2.88 7.49 4.31
N VAL A 128 3.36 8.70 4.54
CA VAL A 128 4.40 8.99 5.52
C VAL A 128 3.71 9.37 6.81
N VAL A 129 4.04 8.68 7.89
CA VAL A 129 3.38 8.82 9.19
C VAL A 129 4.37 8.81 10.34
N THR A 130 4.01 9.47 11.43
CA THR A 130 4.77 9.45 12.70
C THR A 130 4.05 8.56 13.70
N LEU A 131 4.78 7.61 14.31
CA LEU A 131 4.23 6.68 15.30
C LEU A 131 4.07 7.40 16.66
N LEU A 132 2.83 7.59 17.11
CA LEU A 132 2.49 8.27 18.37
C LEU A 132 2.32 7.31 19.56
N ASN A 133 1.83 6.10 19.31
CA ASN A 133 1.59 5.07 20.32
C ASN A 133 1.47 3.68 19.64
N VAL A 134 1.39 2.62 20.43
CA VAL A 134 1.15 1.25 19.96
C VAL A 134 0.13 0.51 20.84
N ASP A 135 -0.67 1.24 21.60
CA ASP A 135 -1.58 0.67 22.61
C ASP A 135 -3.02 1.19 22.51
N ASP A 136 -3.32 2.08 21.55
CA ASP A 136 -4.68 2.46 21.23
C ASP A 136 -5.48 1.23 20.73
N PRO A 137 -6.64 0.91 21.35
CA PRO A 137 -7.42 -0.28 21.04
C PRO A 137 -8.10 -0.24 19.67
N GLU A 138 -8.16 0.93 19.04
CA GLU A 138 -8.64 1.12 17.66
C GLU A 138 -7.46 1.23 16.68
N PHE A 139 -6.23 0.97 17.10
CA PHE A 139 -5.02 1.09 16.28
C PHE A 139 -4.73 2.52 15.78
N LYS A 140 -5.23 3.56 16.47
CA LYS A 140 -4.93 4.97 16.13
C LYS A 140 -3.51 5.35 16.54
N TYR A 141 -2.55 4.72 15.90
CA TYR A 141 -1.13 4.79 16.23
C TYR A 141 -0.42 5.99 15.62
N TYR A 142 -0.99 6.60 14.57
CA TYR A 142 -0.23 7.43 13.66
C TYR A 142 -0.76 8.85 13.54
N GLU A 143 0.17 9.79 13.39
CA GLU A 143 -0.09 11.11 12.80
C GLU A 143 0.30 11.09 11.32
N SER A 144 -0.54 11.64 10.45
CA SER A 144 -0.25 11.76 9.01
C SER A 144 0.72 12.91 8.76
N VAL A 145 1.79 12.64 8.01
CA VAL A 145 2.82 13.63 7.65
C VAL A 145 2.67 14.04 6.18
N ALA A 146 2.64 13.05 5.27
CA ALA A 146 2.55 13.29 3.84
C ALA A 146 1.96 12.08 3.11
N THR A 147 1.44 12.32 1.91
CA THR A 147 1.13 11.27 0.95
C THR A 147 2.16 11.34 -0.18
N VAL A 148 2.72 10.19 -0.55
CA VAL A 148 3.68 10.06 -1.65
C VAL A 148 3.16 9.03 -2.64
N ARG A 149 3.37 9.27 -3.94
CA ARG A 149 2.96 8.34 -5.00
C ARG A 149 4.19 7.82 -5.73
N PRO A 150 4.85 6.76 -5.23
CA PRO A 150 6.07 6.26 -5.82
C PRO A 150 5.80 5.65 -7.20
N VAL A 151 6.64 6.01 -8.17
CA VAL A 151 6.65 5.43 -9.51
C VAL A 151 8.02 4.78 -9.72
N PRO A 152 8.23 3.55 -9.20
CA PRO A 152 9.54 2.92 -9.29
C PRO A 152 9.82 2.48 -10.73
N PRO A 153 11.10 2.25 -11.06
CA PRO A 153 11.52 1.73 -12.37
C PRO A 153 10.86 0.38 -12.69
N CYS A 154 10.91 0.00 -13.97
CA CYS A 154 10.54 -1.32 -14.42
C CYS A 154 11.60 -2.33 -13.96
N LEU A 155 11.16 -3.41 -13.31
CA LEU A 155 12.04 -4.46 -12.77
C LEU A 155 12.04 -5.75 -13.62
N LEU A 156 11.49 -5.70 -14.84
CA LEU A 156 11.48 -6.87 -15.73
C LEU A 156 12.89 -7.17 -16.28
N GLU A 157 13.24 -8.45 -16.25
CA GLU A 157 14.53 -8.95 -16.70
C GLU A 157 14.40 -9.95 -17.86
N GLY A 158 15.51 -10.24 -18.54
CA GLY A 158 15.58 -11.24 -19.60
C GLY A 158 14.67 -10.90 -20.78
N ASP A 159 13.89 -11.89 -21.24
CA ASP A 159 13.02 -11.76 -22.41
C ASP A 159 11.90 -10.72 -22.21
N PHE A 160 11.60 -10.38 -20.96
CA PHE A 160 10.55 -9.41 -20.62
C PHE A 160 11.03 -7.96 -20.53
N THR A 161 12.35 -7.69 -20.54
CA THR A 161 12.87 -6.31 -20.47
C THR A 161 12.34 -5.43 -21.60
N SER A 162 12.07 -6.01 -22.78
CA SER A 162 11.48 -5.29 -23.91
C SER A 162 10.11 -4.66 -23.61
N ARG A 163 9.36 -5.19 -22.63
CA ARG A 163 8.07 -4.65 -22.22
C ARG A 163 8.19 -3.34 -21.43
N CYS A 164 9.34 -3.06 -20.83
CA CYS A 164 9.56 -1.84 -20.05
C CYS A 164 9.43 -0.56 -20.91
N GLY A 165 9.50 -0.66 -22.24
CA GLY A 165 9.29 0.48 -23.14
C GLY A 165 10.25 1.63 -22.84
N SER A 166 9.70 2.80 -22.51
CA SER A 166 10.48 4.00 -22.14
C SER A 166 10.73 4.14 -20.64
N LEU A 167 10.28 3.21 -19.80
CA LEU A 167 10.49 3.26 -18.36
C LEU A 167 11.98 3.07 -18.04
N PRO A 168 12.51 3.76 -17.02
CA PRO A 168 13.80 3.41 -16.45
C PRO A 168 13.80 1.93 -16.01
N VAL A 169 14.89 1.22 -16.25
CA VAL A 169 15.03 -0.22 -15.92
C VAL A 169 16.10 -0.41 -14.84
N GLY A 170 15.85 -1.32 -13.89
CA GLY A 170 16.78 -1.67 -12.82
C GLY A 170 16.40 -1.07 -11.46
N SER A 171 17.30 -1.15 -10.47
CA SER A 171 17.03 -0.61 -9.12
C SER A 171 17.24 0.90 -9.05
N LEU A 172 16.44 1.57 -8.21
CA LEU A 172 16.81 2.88 -7.66
C LEU A 172 18.05 2.64 -6.78
N GLY A 173 19.22 3.11 -7.24
CA GLY A 173 20.49 2.97 -6.53
C GLY A 173 20.57 3.82 -5.27
#